data_AF-A0A2J1DQY8-F1
#
_entry.id   AF-A0A2J1DQY8-F1
#
_cell.length_a   1.000
_cell.length_b   1.000
_cell.length_c   1.000
_cell.angle_alpha   90.00
_cell.angle_beta   90.00
_cell.angle_gamma   90.00
#
_symmetry.space_group_name_H-M   'P 1'
#
loop_
_entity.id
_entity.type
_entity.pdbx_description
1 polymer ?
#
loop_
_entity_poly.entity_id
_entity_poly.type
_entity_poly.pdbx_seq_one_letter_code
_entity_poly.pdbx_strand_id
1 'polypeptide(L)'
;MDEKINRRDFVKGAGLASAATVATLMATASTVSAEELVNPGGKAMDEMGNASIKRDLPESFYKRIENKAGYIGTTRVVAPTQRLDAREHGFSQIVRRGSTGDWSGEPGDWGPILLAAVQEKKKHAAEISPLEAADYTWSNAFQIAMDRWHITLEPGRYQQAPIAATKVELSPEEMTARIKKICRWFGCEQVGICEVTEDMKPFFYSVGRTRGTYTTGHANYVDNGREIPWPYPYKYCIVMADKCDTDTLNALTGPLVEASAKIACSQSDFAPHYLESIIRSLGHDAKANIFSDTDIMDTPFAVKAGLG
;
A
#
# COMPACT_ATOMS: atom_id res chain seq x y z
N MET A 1 -18.80 8.93 37.19
CA MET A 1 -17.79 9.87 36.66
C MET A 1 -16.76 8.97 36.02
N ASP A 2 -16.90 8.74 34.72
CA ASP A 2 -16.06 7.78 34.00
C ASP A 2 -14.72 8.45 33.70
N GLU A 3 -13.68 8.02 34.42
CA GLU A 3 -12.30 8.33 34.07
C GLU A 3 -11.98 7.59 32.76
N LYS A 4 -12.09 8.32 31.64
CA LYS A 4 -11.56 7.85 30.35
C LYS A 4 -10.05 7.65 30.48
N ILE A 5 -9.61 6.40 30.64
CA ILE A 5 -8.19 6.06 30.55
C ILE A 5 -7.70 6.50 29.17
N ASN A 6 -6.67 7.34 29.16
CA ASN A 6 -6.07 7.81 27.94
C ASN A 6 -5.36 6.63 27.25
N ARG A 7 -5.50 6.46 25.93
CA ARG A 7 -4.75 5.47 25.12
C ARG A 7 -3.23 5.49 25.40
N ARG A 8 -2.70 6.63 25.88
CA ARG A 8 -1.33 6.79 26.38
C ARG A 8 -0.96 5.86 27.56
N ASP A 9 -1.91 5.52 28.42
CA ASP A 9 -1.64 4.65 29.59
C ASP A 9 -1.76 3.17 29.24
N PHE A 10 -2.48 2.82 28.16
CA PHE A 10 -2.54 1.48 27.59
C PHE A 10 -1.19 1.01 27.03
N VAL A 11 -0.52 1.85 26.23
CA VAL A 11 0.79 1.51 25.63
C VAL A 11 1.87 1.28 26.69
N LYS A 12 1.81 2.00 27.82
CA LYS A 12 2.72 1.79 28.96
C LYS A 12 2.58 0.40 29.60
N GLY A 13 1.36 -0.15 29.63
CA GLY A 13 1.10 -1.48 30.20
C GLY A 13 1.57 -2.63 29.30
N ALA A 14 1.46 -2.48 27.98
CA ALA A 14 1.85 -3.51 27.03
C ALA A 14 3.37 -3.56 26.75
N GLY A 15 4.09 -2.44 26.92
CA GLY A 15 5.50 -2.32 26.53
C GLY A 15 6.54 -2.82 27.55
N LEU A 16 6.17 -3.06 28.81
CA LEU A 16 7.15 -3.27 29.90
C LEU A 16 7.10 -4.64 30.60
N ALA A 17 6.23 -5.55 30.19
CA ALA A 17 6.03 -6.80 30.92
C ALA A 17 6.34 -8.03 30.08
N SER A 18 7.34 -8.80 30.52
CA SER A 18 7.39 -10.24 30.25
C SER A 18 6.02 -10.86 30.56
N ALA A 19 5.60 -11.88 29.81
CA ALA A 19 4.25 -12.45 29.87
C ALA A 19 3.71 -12.77 31.29
N ALA A 20 4.59 -12.99 32.28
CA ALA A 20 4.23 -13.22 33.68
C ALA A 20 3.86 -11.94 34.48
N THR A 21 4.38 -10.77 34.12
CA THR A 21 4.11 -9.49 34.83
C THR A 21 2.83 -8.80 34.36
N VAL A 22 2.34 -9.11 33.16
CA VAL A 22 1.05 -8.62 32.64
C VAL A 22 -0.11 -9.15 33.48
N ALA A 23 -0.05 -10.42 33.89
CA ALA A 23 -1.13 -11.07 34.64
C ALA A 23 -1.34 -10.45 36.03
N THR A 24 -0.27 -9.99 36.70
CA THR A 24 -0.33 -9.52 38.09
C THR A 24 -0.70 -8.04 38.20
N LEU A 25 -0.30 -7.20 37.24
CA LEU A 25 -0.64 -5.76 37.22
C LEU A 25 -2.08 -5.50 36.74
N MET A 26 -2.62 -6.36 35.87
CA MET A 26 -4.01 -6.28 35.39
C MET A 26 -5.04 -6.67 36.48
N ALA A 27 -4.60 -7.31 37.57
CA ALA A 27 -5.50 -7.75 38.65
C ALA A 27 -5.83 -6.64 39.67
N THR A 28 -5.05 -5.56 39.74
CA THR A 28 -5.21 -4.51 40.77
C THR A 28 -5.68 -3.16 40.24
N ALA A 29 -5.83 -2.99 38.93
CA ALA A 29 -6.43 -1.79 38.33
C ALA A 29 -7.82 -2.13 37.78
N SER A 30 -8.83 -1.99 38.65
CA SER A 30 -10.23 -1.67 38.34
C SER A 30 -10.75 -1.95 36.90
N THR A 31 -11.42 -3.09 36.74
CA THR A 31 -12.69 -3.27 36.00
C THR A 31 -12.91 -2.53 34.68
N VAL A 32 -11.92 -2.46 33.79
CA VAL A 32 -12.18 -2.24 32.36
C VAL A 32 -12.29 -3.62 31.73
N SER A 33 -13.45 -3.96 31.17
CA SER A 33 -13.60 -5.28 30.53
C SER A 33 -12.61 -5.37 29.36
N ALA A 34 -11.97 -6.52 29.20
CA ALA A 34 -11.05 -6.76 28.11
C ALA A 34 -11.67 -6.47 26.72
N GLU A 35 -13.01 -6.42 26.62
CA GLU A 35 -13.73 -6.02 25.41
C GLU A 35 -13.47 -4.58 24.97
N GLU A 36 -13.31 -3.60 25.87
CA GLU A 36 -12.99 -2.21 25.47
C GLU A 36 -11.53 -2.05 25.01
N LEU A 37 -10.65 -2.97 25.41
CA LEU A 37 -9.22 -3.00 25.04
C LEU A 37 -8.95 -3.79 23.75
N VAL A 38 -9.90 -4.65 23.35
CA VAL A 38 -9.77 -5.61 22.23
C VAL A 38 -10.65 -5.21 21.04
N ASN A 39 -11.52 -4.22 21.18
CA ASN A 39 -12.39 -3.78 20.09
C ASN A 39 -11.80 -2.54 19.39
N PRO A 40 -11.06 -2.68 18.26
CA PRO A 40 -10.52 -1.53 17.52
C PRO A 40 -11.59 -0.61 16.91
N GLY A 41 -12.88 -0.86 17.16
CA GLY A 41 -13.93 -0.50 16.21
C GLY A 41 -13.84 -1.47 15.04
N GLY A 42 -14.96 -2.06 14.64
CA GLY A 42 -14.91 -3.11 13.63
C GLY A 42 -14.27 -2.62 12.32
N LYS A 43 -13.26 -3.35 11.83
CA LYS A 43 -13.25 -3.76 10.41
C LYS A 43 -14.24 -4.93 10.28
N ALA A 44 -15.49 -4.70 10.70
CA ALA A 44 -16.57 -5.54 10.26
C ALA A 44 -16.80 -5.15 8.80
N MET A 45 -16.94 -6.14 7.92
CA MET A 45 -17.92 -5.98 6.85
C MET A 45 -19.21 -5.55 7.54
N ASP A 46 -19.43 -4.23 7.55
CA ASP A 46 -20.44 -3.51 8.32
C ASP A 46 -21.70 -4.38 8.52
N GLU A 47 -21.95 -4.78 9.77
CA GLU A 47 -23.12 -5.59 10.14
C GLU A 47 -24.43 -4.86 9.83
N MET A 48 -24.38 -3.55 9.54
CA MET A 48 -25.52 -2.74 9.11
C MET A 48 -25.49 -2.31 7.63
N GLY A 49 -24.56 -2.82 6.83
CA GLY A 49 -24.60 -2.75 5.37
C GLY A 49 -24.75 -1.36 4.72
N ASN A 50 -24.56 -0.25 5.44
CA ASN A 50 -24.70 1.13 4.96
C ASN A 50 -24.51 2.15 6.10
N ALA A 51 -23.27 2.60 6.38
CA ALA A 51 -22.95 3.97 6.78
C ALA A 51 -21.41 4.11 6.87
N SER A 52 -20.69 4.88 6.05
CA SER A 52 -20.84 6.34 5.96
C SER A 52 -20.23 6.95 4.68
N ILE A 53 -19.86 6.13 3.69
CA ILE A 53 -19.49 6.58 2.34
C ILE A 53 -20.25 5.71 1.35
N LYS A 54 -21.08 6.31 0.50
CA LYS A 54 -21.63 5.57 -0.64
C LYS A 54 -20.42 5.05 -1.43
N ARG A 55 -20.26 3.72 -1.50
CA ARG A 55 -19.17 3.06 -2.26
C ARG A 55 -19.12 3.52 -3.72
N ASP A 56 -20.23 4.05 -4.21
CA ASP A 56 -20.33 4.77 -5.48
C ASP A 56 -20.79 6.21 -5.24
N LEU A 57 -19.98 7.19 -5.67
CA LEU A 57 -20.43 8.58 -5.77
C LEU A 57 -21.63 8.64 -6.73
N PRO A 58 -22.74 9.33 -6.38
CA PRO A 58 -23.86 9.48 -7.30
C PRO A 58 -23.40 10.16 -8.60
N GLU A 59 -23.91 9.74 -9.75
CA GLU A 59 -23.49 10.31 -11.05
C GLU A 59 -23.74 11.83 -11.16
N SER A 60 -24.64 12.39 -10.37
CA SER A 60 -24.85 13.85 -10.30
C SER A 60 -23.72 14.62 -9.61
N PHE A 61 -22.80 13.94 -8.92
CA PHE A 61 -21.69 14.56 -8.18
C PHE A 61 -20.40 14.65 -8.99
N TYR A 62 -20.34 14.02 -10.16
CA TYR A 62 -19.15 14.04 -11.00
C TYR A 62 -19.50 14.10 -12.49
N LYS A 63 -18.56 14.59 -13.30
CA LYS A 63 -18.68 14.56 -14.75
C LYS A 63 -17.71 13.53 -15.32
N ARG A 64 -18.23 12.56 -16.06
CA ARG A 64 -17.38 11.73 -16.91
C ARG A 64 -16.87 12.58 -18.06
N ILE A 65 -15.57 12.56 -18.26
CA ILE A 65 -14.91 13.21 -19.39
C ILE A 65 -14.47 12.14 -20.38
N GLU A 66 -14.48 12.49 -21.66
CA GLU A 66 -13.95 11.60 -22.69
C GLU A 66 -12.43 11.56 -22.63
N ASN A 67 -11.87 10.42 -23.02
CA ASN A 67 -10.42 10.29 -23.19
C ASN A 67 -9.96 11.20 -24.32
N LYS A 68 -8.95 12.03 -24.02
CA LYS A 68 -8.35 12.95 -24.98
C LYS A 68 -6.89 12.58 -25.19
N ALA A 69 -6.47 12.45 -26.45
CA ALA A 69 -5.09 12.16 -26.78
C ALA A 69 -4.13 13.18 -26.14
N GLY A 70 -3.07 12.68 -25.49
CA GLY A 70 -2.09 13.51 -24.77
C GLY A 70 -2.58 14.06 -23.42
N TYR A 71 -3.67 13.53 -22.86
CA TYR A 71 -4.17 13.86 -21.53
C TYR A 71 -4.40 12.58 -20.72
N ILE A 72 -4.21 12.69 -19.40
CA ILE A 72 -4.72 11.72 -18.43
C ILE A 72 -5.68 12.47 -17.53
N GLY A 73 -6.95 12.05 -17.55
CA GLY A 73 -8.04 12.80 -16.93
C GLY A 73 -8.10 14.23 -17.49
N THR A 74 -8.12 15.22 -16.60
CA THR A 74 -8.14 16.65 -16.95
C THR A 74 -6.75 17.23 -17.22
N THR A 75 -5.68 16.44 -17.10
CA THR A 75 -4.30 16.94 -17.09
C THR A 75 -3.59 16.61 -18.39
N ARG A 76 -2.99 17.62 -19.02
CA ARG A 76 -2.16 17.42 -20.21
C ARG A 76 -0.88 16.67 -19.82
N VAL A 77 -0.59 15.59 -20.52
CA VAL A 77 0.66 14.85 -20.38
C VAL A 77 1.76 15.62 -21.12
N VAL A 78 2.66 16.21 -20.34
CA VAL A 78 3.96 16.70 -20.83
C VAL A 78 5.00 15.70 -20.34
N ALA A 79 4.92 14.49 -20.85
CA ALA A 79 5.77 13.39 -20.37
C ALA A 79 7.23 13.60 -20.77
N PRO A 80 8.18 13.17 -19.91
CA PRO A 80 9.57 13.04 -20.33
C PRO A 80 9.68 12.08 -21.51
N THR A 81 10.68 12.29 -22.36
CA THR A 81 10.96 11.42 -23.51
C THR A 81 11.36 10.00 -23.13
N GLN A 82 11.69 9.75 -21.85
CA GLN A 82 12.16 8.48 -21.33
C GLN A 82 11.33 8.01 -20.13
N ARG A 83 11.04 6.70 -20.08
CA ARG A 83 10.40 6.04 -18.93
C ARG A 83 11.38 5.96 -17.75
N LEU A 84 10.88 6.18 -16.54
CA LEU A 84 11.71 6.22 -15.32
C LEU A 84 12.22 4.83 -14.91
N ASP A 85 13.31 4.80 -14.15
CA ASP A 85 13.81 3.59 -13.47
C ASP A 85 13.19 3.51 -12.06
N ALA A 86 12.53 2.41 -11.73
CA ALA A 86 11.89 2.20 -10.43
C ALA A 86 12.92 2.21 -9.28
N ARG A 87 14.19 1.93 -9.54
CA ARG A 87 15.24 1.96 -8.51
C ARG A 87 15.60 3.39 -8.09
N GLU A 88 15.22 4.38 -8.88
CA GLU A 88 15.50 5.80 -8.63
C GLU A 88 14.36 6.53 -7.90
N HIS A 89 13.25 5.84 -7.57
CA HIS A 89 12.24 6.44 -6.69
C HIS A 89 12.71 6.48 -5.22
N GLY A 90 12.18 7.43 -4.44
CA GLY A 90 12.65 7.72 -3.07
C GLY A 90 12.69 6.51 -2.14
N PHE A 91 11.63 5.68 -2.11
CA PHE A 91 11.63 4.45 -1.28
C PHE A 91 12.72 3.44 -1.67
N SER A 92 13.05 3.28 -2.96
CA SER A 92 14.16 2.42 -3.40
C SER A 92 15.51 2.97 -2.95
N GLN A 93 15.65 4.29 -2.94
CA GLN A 93 16.87 4.96 -2.52
C GLN A 93 17.05 4.91 -0.99
N ILE A 94 15.97 4.95 -0.21
CA ILE A 94 16.01 4.75 1.26
C ILE A 94 16.70 3.43 1.59
N VAL A 95 16.25 2.30 1.04
CA VAL A 95 16.89 1.01 1.32
C VAL A 95 18.30 0.96 0.75
N ARG A 96 18.52 1.33 -0.51
CA ARG A 96 19.84 1.24 -1.15
C ARG A 96 20.90 2.02 -0.39
N ARG A 97 20.64 3.30 -0.13
CA ARG A 97 21.56 4.22 0.56
C ARG A 97 21.70 3.88 2.04
N GLY A 98 20.60 3.51 2.70
CA GLY A 98 20.63 3.04 4.08
C GLY A 98 21.41 1.73 4.27
N SER A 99 21.47 0.89 3.25
CA SER A 99 22.20 -0.40 3.30
C SER A 99 23.69 -0.26 3.08
N THR A 100 24.10 0.67 2.21
CA THR A 100 25.52 0.90 1.89
C THR A 100 26.16 1.96 2.78
N GLY A 101 25.36 2.83 3.40
CA GLY A 101 25.85 4.04 4.07
C GLY A 101 26.44 5.06 3.11
N ASP A 102 26.26 4.89 1.80
CA ASP A 102 26.72 5.82 0.79
C ASP A 102 25.72 6.97 0.62
N TRP A 103 26.01 8.08 1.28
CA TRP A 103 25.23 9.32 1.22
C TRP A 103 25.79 10.33 0.22
N SER A 104 26.73 9.94 -0.64
CA SER A 104 27.32 10.83 -1.63
C SER A 104 26.31 11.29 -2.69
N GLY A 105 26.60 12.42 -3.33
CA GLY A 105 25.76 13.06 -4.33
C GLY A 105 25.86 14.58 -4.24
N GLU A 106 25.37 15.25 -5.28
CA GLU A 106 25.26 16.71 -5.30
C GLU A 106 23.99 17.15 -4.53
N PRO A 107 23.92 18.43 -4.10
CA PRO A 107 22.68 18.97 -3.51
C PRO A 107 21.49 18.78 -4.45
N GLY A 108 20.46 18.07 -3.97
CA GLY A 108 19.29 17.69 -4.78
C GLY A 108 19.24 16.21 -5.14
N ASP A 109 20.34 15.48 -4.96
CA ASP A 109 20.37 14.02 -5.10
C ASP A 109 19.84 13.34 -3.82
N TRP A 110 19.42 12.07 -3.97
CA TRP A 110 18.90 11.28 -2.87
C TRP A 110 19.87 11.10 -1.70
N GLY A 111 21.19 11.05 -1.95
CA GLY A 111 22.20 10.84 -0.89
C GLY A 111 22.14 11.93 0.19
N PRO A 112 22.40 13.21 -0.14
CA PRO A 112 22.30 14.31 0.81
C PRO A 112 20.90 14.51 1.40
N ILE A 113 19.84 14.35 0.60
CA ILE A 113 18.45 14.49 1.08
C ILE A 113 18.15 13.46 2.18
N LEU A 114 18.49 12.19 1.94
CA LEU A 114 18.24 11.12 2.89
C LEU A 114 19.14 11.23 4.12
N LEU A 115 20.39 11.69 3.97
CA LEU A 115 21.27 11.95 5.11
C LEU A 115 20.69 13.01 6.04
N ALA A 116 20.17 14.12 5.48
CA ALA A 116 19.52 15.17 6.26
C ALA A 116 18.30 14.61 7.03
N ALA A 117 17.46 13.81 6.36
CA ALA A 117 16.31 13.16 7.02
C ALA A 117 16.74 12.19 8.14
N VAL A 118 17.81 11.42 7.95
CA VAL A 118 18.37 10.52 8.97
C VAL A 118 18.93 11.31 10.16
N GLN A 119 19.62 12.43 9.91
CA GLN A 119 20.16 13.29 10.95
C GLN A 119 19.04 13.96 11.76
N GLU A 120 18.01 14.47 11.10
CA GLU A 120 16.85 15.06 11.78
C GLU A 120 16.11 14.02 12.62
N LYS A 121 15.91 12.81 12.08
CA LYS A 121 15.33 11.69 12.84
C LYS A 121 16.15 11.35 14.09
N LYS A 122 17.49 11.36 13.99
CA LYS A 122 18.38 11.11 15.14
C LYS A 122 18.28 12.21 16.20
N LYS A 123 18.18 13.48 15.78
CA LYS A 123 17.98 14.60 16.67
C LYS A 123 16.64 14.49 17.40
N HIS A 124 15.56 14.27 16.66
CA HIS A 124 14.22 14.05 17.23
C HIS A 124 14.23 12.89 18.23
N ALA A 125 14.83 11.76 17.87
CA ALA A 125 14.92 10.57 18.74
C ALA A 125 15.65 10.81 20.07
N ALA A 126 16.49 11.85 20.18
CA ALA A 126 17.14 12.24 21.43
C ALA A 126 16.23 13.09 22.34
N GLU A 127 15.16 13.65 21.80
CA GLU A 127 14.27 14.62 22.45
C GLU A 127 12.86 14.03 22.75
N ILE A 128 12.56 12.84 22.23
CA ILE A 128 11.24 12.22 22.40
C ILE A 128 10.94 11.80 23.84
N SER A 129 9.66 11.88 24.19
CA SER A 129 9.15 11.37 25.47
C SER A 129 9.22 9.84 25.54
N PRO A 130 9.26 9.22 26.74
CA PRO A 130 9.22 7.76 26.89
C PRO A 130 8.00 7.10 26.21
N LEU A 131 6.88 7.82 26.19
CA LEU A 131 5.67 7.37 25.52
C LEU A 131 5.84 7.34 24.00
N GLU A 132 6.38 8.42 23.43
CA GLU A 132 6.62 8.49 21.98
C GLU A 132 7.68 7.47 21.55
N ALA A 133 8.66 7.18 22.40
CA ALA A 133 9.60 6.07 22.19
C ALA A 133 8.89 4.70 22.14
N ALA A 134 7.88 4.49 22.98
CA ALA A 134 7.05 3.29 22.92
C ALA A 134 6.23 3.24 21.61
N ASP A 135 5.64 4.35 21.18
CA ASP A 135 4.92 4.45 19.90
C ASP A 135 5.82 4.14 18.70
N TYR A 136 7.07 4.62 18.71
CA TYR A 136 8.08 4.25 17.70
C TYR A 136 8.39 2.75 17.71
N THR A 137 8.43 2.12 18.89
CA THR A 137 8.67 0.68 19.01
C THR A 137 7.56 -0.13 18.34
N TRP A 138 6.30 0.24 18.61
CA TRP A 138 5.13 -0.38 17.96
C TRP A 138 5.09 -0.12 16.46
N SER A 139 5.31 1.13 16.04
CA SER A 139 5.37 1.50 14.62
C SER A 139 6.44 0.71 13.87
N ASN A 140 7.61 0.50 14.47
CA ASN A 140 8.67 -0.33 13.89
C ASN A 140 8.28 -1.82 13.83
N ALA A 141 7.56 -2.35 14.82
CA ALA A 141 7.04 -3.72 14.77
C ALA A 141 6.06 -3.92 13.61
N PHE A 142 5.12 -2.98 13.41
CA PHE A 142 4.22 -2.97 12.25
C PHE A 142 4.97 -2.88 10.92
N GLN A 143 6.00 -2.02 10.87
CA GLN A 143 6.87 -1.89 9.71
C GLN A 143 7.56 -3.21 9.35
N ILE A 144 8.18 -3.86 10.34
CA ILE A 144 8.82 -5.16 10.12
C ILE A 144 7.79 -6.18 9.62
N ALA A 145 6.61 -6.26 10.22
CA ALA A 145 5.57 -7.20 9.80
C ALA A 145 5.12 -6.98 8.35
N MET A 146 4.93 -5.72 7.95
CA MET A 146 4.61 -5.35 6.57
C MET A 146 5.74 -5.67 5.60
N ASP A 147 6.99 -5.30 5.92
CA ASP A 147 8.15 -5.56 5.05
C ASP A 147 8.27 -7.08 4.77
N ARG A 148 7.94 -7.96 5.73
CA ARG A 148 7.96 -9.41 5.51
C ARG A 148 7.02 -9.85 4.40
N TRP A 149 5.86 -9.23 4.25
CA TRP A 149 4.95 -9.52 3.14
C TRP A 149 5.52 -9.04 1.82
N HIS A 150 5.98 -7.79 1.75
CA HIS A 150 6.57 -7.24 0.53
C HIS A 150 7.78 -8.04 0.04
N ILE A 151 8.64 -8.51 0.96
CA ILE A 151 9.82 -9.31 0.63
C ILE A 151 9.44 -10.71 0.17
N THR A 152 8.46 -11.33 0.83
CA THR A 152 8.00 -12.69 0.47
C THR A 152 7.32 -12.71 -0.90
N LEU A 153 6.67 -11.61 -1.26
CA LEU A 153 6.00 -11.39 -2.53
C LEU A 153 6.85 -10.56 -3.52
N GLU A 154 8.18 -10.61 -3.40
CA GLU A 154 9.05 -9.93 -4.36
C GLU A 154 8.92 -10.51 -5.78
N PRO A 155 9.32 -9.77 -6.82
CA PRO A 155 9.16 -10.18 -8.22
C PRO A 155 9.69 -11.59 -8.47
N GLY A 156 8.85 -12.46 -9.04
CA GLY A 156 9.20 -13.84 -9.36
C GLY A 156 9.06 -14.85 -8.21
N ARG A 157 8.67 -14.43 -7.00
CA ARG A 157 8.40 -15.37 -5.89
C ARG A 157 6.96 -15.85 -5.79
N TYR A 158 6.01 -15.04 -6.27
CA TYR A 158 4.62 -15.47 -6.29
C TYR A 158 4.42 -16.57 -7.33
N GLN A 159 3.93 -17.73 -6.88
CA GLN A 159 3.59 -18.82 -7.77
C GLN A 159 2.25 -18.53 -8.43
N GLN A 160 2.28 -18.00 -9.66
CA GLN A 160 1.08 -17.71 -10.42
C GLN A 160 0.26 -19.00 -10.66
N ALA A 161 -1.07 -18.89 -10.55
CA ALA A 161 -1.96 -19.96 -10.97
C ALA A 161 -1.74 -20.30 -12.46
N PRO A 162 -1.87 -21.56 -12.90
CA PRO A 162 -1.85 -21.87 -14.33
C PRO A 162 -3.04 -21.18 -15.03
N ILE A 163 -2.86 -20.84 -16.31
CA ILE A 163 -3.97 -20.38 -17.14
C ILE A 163 -4.82 -21.60 -17.49
N ALA A 164 -6.11 -21.57 -17.16
CA ALA A 164 -7.02 -22.67 -17.46
C ALA A 164 -7.15 -22.88 -18.97
N ALA A 165 -7.15 -24.15 -19.41
CA ALA A 165 -7.25 -24.49 -20.83
C ALA A 165 -8.62 -24.10 -21.43
N THR A 166 -9.68 -24.11 -20.62
CA THR A 166 -11.01 -23.67 -21.03
C THR A 166 -11.18 -22.21 -20.69
N LYS A 167 -11.30 -21.38 -21.73
CA LYS A 167 -11.52 -19.95 -21.59
C LYS A 167 -13.00 -19.64 -21.40
N VAL A 168 -13.31 -18.87 -20.35
CA VAL A 168 -14.65 -18.34 -20.11
C VAL A 168 -14.83 -17.11 -20.99
N GLU A 169 -15.72 -17.23 -21.98
CA GLU A 169 -16.11 -16.13 -22.87
C GLU A 169 -17.40 -15.48 -22.36
N LEU A 170 -17.35 -14.17 -22.13
CA LEU A 170 -18.47 -13.32 -21.71
C LEU A 170 -18.40 -12.01 -22.49
N SER A 171 -19.49 -11.25 -22.53
CA SER A 171 -19.39 -9.88 -23.05
C SER A 171 -18.47 -9.02 -22.15
N PRO A 172 -17.82 -7.98 -22.70
CA PRO A 172 -17.00 -7.06 -21.89
C PRO A 172 -17.76 -6.44 -20.71
N GLU A 173 -19.05 -6.15 -20.87
CA GLU A 173 -19.91 -5.59 -19.84
C GLU A 173 -20.15 -6.60 -18.71
N GLU A 174 -20.47 -7.85 -19.06
CA GLU A 174 -20.67 -8.92 -18.09
C GLU A 174 -19.37 -9.24 -17.33
N MET A 175 -18.24 -9.31 -18.04
CA MET A 175 -16.93 -9.56 -17.44
C MET A 175 -16.56 -8.41 -16.48
N THR A 176 -16.75 -7.16 -16.89
CA THR A 176 -16.51 -5.96 -16.07
C THR A 176 -17.36 -6.00 -14.79
N ALA A 177 -18.65 -6.28 -14.91
CA ALA A 177 -19.55 -6.34 -13.75
C ALA A 177 -19.14 -7.44 -12.75
N ARG A 178 -18.75 -8.63 -13.26
CA ARG A 178 -18.29 -9.74 -12.42
C ARG A 178 -16.96 -9.44 -11.74
N ILE A 179 -15.97 -8.89 -12.46
CA ILE A 179 -14.68 -8.49 -11.90
C ILE A 179 -14.88 -7.46 -10.79
N LYS A 180 -15.63 -6.38 -11.05
CA LYS A 180 -15.89 -5.35 -10.02
C LYS A 180 -16.59 -5.93 -8.80
N LYS A 181 -17.54 -6.87 -8.99
CA LYS A 181 -18.21 -7.56 -7.89
C LYS A 181 -17.24 -8.41 -7.05
N ILE A 182 -16.33 -9.14 -7.70
CA ILE A 182 -15.31 -9.96 -7.03
C ILE A 182 -14.33 -9.06 -6.25
N CYS A 183 -13.83 -7.98 -6.84
CA CYS A 183 -12.96 -7.03 -6.14
C CYS A 183 -13.64 -6.44 -4.89
N ARG A 184 -14.94 -6.11 -4.98
CA ARG A 184 -15.71 -5.66 -3.80
C ARG A 184 -15.87 -6.75 -2.75
N TRP A 185 -15.92 -8.02 -3.15
CA TRP A 185 -15.95 -9.14 -2.20
C TRP A 185 -14.61 -9.29 -1.46
N PHE A 186 -13.49 -8.96 -2.10
CA PHE A 186 -12.18 -8.87 -1.43
C PHE A 186 -12.04 -7.70 -0.47
N GLY A 187 -13.02 -6.78 -0.46
CA GLY A 187 -13.02 -5.60 0.40
C GLY A 187 -12.57 -4.32 -0.30
N CYS A 188 -12.31 -4.31 -1.61
CA CYS A 188 -11.95 -3.08 -2.33
C CYS A 188 -13.13 -2.10 -2.32
N GLU A 189 -12.89 -0.85 -1.91
CA GLU A 189 -13.92 0.19 -1.88
C GLU A 189 -14.24 0.74 -3.27
N GLN A 190 -13.21 0.98 -4.08
CA GLN A 190 -13.37 1.45 -5.45
C GLN A 190 -12.66 0.54 -6.44
N VAL A 191 -13.25 0.38 -7.62
CA VAL A 191 -12.74 -0.48 -8.69
C VAL A 191 -12.96 0.17 -10.04
N GLY A 192 -11.85 0.47 -10.71
CA GLY A 192 -11.81 1.03 -12.05
C GLY A 192 -11.18 0.05 -13.02
N ILE A 193 -11.55 0.15 -14.30
CA ILE A 193 -10.90 -0.63 -15.36
C ILE A 193 -10.58 0.33 -16.49
N CYS A 194 -9.35 0.30 -16.99
CA CYS A 194 -8.93 1.09 -18.14
C CYS A 194 -8.14 0.24 -19.14
N GLU A 195 -8.07 0.73 -20.37
CA GLU A 195 -7.20 0.16 -21.40
C GLU A 195 -5.78 0.72 -21.27
N VAL A 196 -4.78 -0.12 -21.55
CA VAL A 196 -3.37 0.25 -21.66
C VAL A 196 -3.12 0.73 -23.09
N THR A 197 -3.17 2.03 -23.30
CA THR A 197 -2.98 2.69 -24.59
C THR A 197 -1.61 3.38 -24.67
N GLU A 198 -1.21 3.87 -25.85
CA GLU A 198 0.13 4.48 -26.05
C GLU A 198 0.40 5.70 -25.16
N ASP A 199 -0.62 6.48 -24.80
CA ASP A 199 -0.50 7.60 -23.85
C ASP A 199 -0.16 7.14 -22.42
N MET A 200 -0.30 5.85 -22.11
CA MET A 200 0.12 5.27 -20.82
C MET A 200 1.60 4.91 -20.77
N LYS A 201 2.30 4.85 -21.91
CA LYS A 201 3.71 4.48 -22.00
C LYS A 201 4.61 5.20 -20.98
N PRO A 202 4.48 6.52 -20.76
CA PRO A 202 5.36 7.23 -19.82
C PRO A 202 5.23 6.81 -18.36
N PHE A 203 4.11 6.15 -18.02
CA PHE A 203 3.78 5.75 -16.64
C PHE A 203 4.14 4.29 -16.35
N PHE A 204 4.74 3.59 -17.30
CA PHE A 204 5.48 2.37 -17.02
C PHE A 204 6.91 2.73 -16.66
N TYR A 205 7.53 1.96 -15.77
CA TYR A 205 8.97 2.03 -15.61
C TYR A 205 9.66 1.47 -16.88
N SER A 206 10.90 1.89 -17.15
CA SER A 206 11.79 1.22 -18.10
C SER A 206 12.49 0.03 -17.46
N VAL A 207 12.86 0.21 -16.18
CA VAL A 207 13.49 -0.80 -15.33
C VAL A 207 12.65 -0.92 -14.06
N GLY A 208 12.07 -2.10 -13.84
CA GLY A 208 11.42 -2.47 -12.60
C GLY A 208 12.42 -3.01 -11.58
N ARG A 209 11.98 -3.16 -10.33
CA ARG A 209 12.80 -3.73 -9.26
C ARG A 209 12.89 -5.26 -9.38
N THR A 210 13.95 -5.83 -8.82
CA THR A 210 14.12 -7.29 -8.61
C THR A 210 13.93 -7.71 -7.16
N ARG A 211 13.64 -6.74 -6.30
CA ARG A 211 13.41 -6.92 -4.87
C ARG A 211 12.06 -6.33 -4.48
N GLY A 212 11.48 -6.90 -3.43
CA GLY A 212 10.31 -6.33 -2.78
C GLY A 212 10.64 -4.98 -2.13
N THR A 213 9.62 -4.30 -1.61
CA THR A 213 9.87 -3.05 -0.88
C THR A 213 10.44 -3.33 0.51
N TYR A 214 11.59 -2.71 0.79
CA TYR A 214 12.14 -2.57 2.12
C TYR A 214 11.97 -1.12 2.54
N THR A 215 11.44 -0.89 3.74
CA THR A 215 11.22 0.47 4.22
C THR A 215 12.31 0.96 5.18
N THR A 216 13.33 0.13 5.41
CA THR A 216 14.58 0.48 6.10
C THR A 216 15.80 -0.10 5.37
N GLY A 217 17.02 0.33 5.75
CA GLY A 217 18.26 -0.27 5.23
C GLY A 217 18.34 -1.76 5.56
N HIS A 218 18.87 -2.55 4.63
CA HIS A 218 19.03 -4.00 4.75
C HIS A 218 20.43 -4.41 4.27
N ALA A 219 21.19 -5.09 5.12
CA ALA A 219 22.54 -5.53 4.76
C ALA A 219 22.54 -6.32 3.44
N ASN A 220 23.53 -6.05 2.59
CA ASN A 220 23.71 -6.69 1.28
C ASN A 220 22.53 -6.50 0.31
N TYR A 221 21.75 -5.43 0.46
CA TYR A 221 20.71 -5.08 -0.52
C TYR A 221 21.34 -4.77 -1.88
N VAL A 222 20.99 -5.60 -2.87
CA VAL A 222 21.35 -5.40 -4.28
C VAL A 222 20.08 -5.61 -5.11
N ASP A 223 19.80 -4.62 -5.96
CA ASP A 223 18.70 -4.65 -6.92
C ASP A 223 19.25 -4.33 -8.32
N ASN A 224 19.38 -5.38 -9.13
CA ASN A 224 19.95 -5.27 -10.47
C ASN A 224 18.95 -4.68 -11.48
N GLY A 225 17.69 -4.54 -11.08
CA GLY A 225 16.61 -4.16 -11.97
C GLY A 225 16.24 -5.24 -12.98
N ARG A 226 15.03 -5.13 -13.53
CA ARG A 226 14.52 -5.96 -14.62
C ARG A 226 13.89 -5.09 -15.68
N GLU A 227 14.05 -5.43 -16.94
CA GLU A 227 13.43 -4.66 -18.02
C GLU A 227 11.90 -4.77 -17.94
N ILE A 228 11.22 -3.64 -18.10
CA ILE A 228 9.77 -3.61 -18.31
C ILE A 228 9.52 -3.43 -19.80
N PRO A 229 8.87 -4.40 -20.48
CA PRO A 229 8.67 -4.30 -21.91
C PRO A 229 7.78 -3.11 -22.29
N TRP A 230 7.98 -2.61 -23.50
CA TRP A 230 6.99 -1.83 -24.24
C TRP A 230 6.96 -2.33 -25.69
N PRO A 231 5.79 -2.64 -26.28
CA PRO A 231 4.45 -2.58 -25.70
C PRO A 231 4.29 -3.54 -24.50
N TYR A 232 3.46 -3.15 -23.54
CA TYR A 232 3.17 -3.97 -22.37
C TYR A 232 2.21 -5.11 -22.76
N PRO A 233 2.38 -6.35 -22.26
CA PRO A 233 1.65 -7.51 -22.76
C PRO A 233 0.15 -7.53 -22.40
N TYR A 234 -0.27 -6.72 -21.41
CA TYR A 234 -1.65 -6.68 -20.93
C TYR A 234 -2.40 -5.47 -21.49
N LYS A 235 -3.52 -5.73 -22.18
CA LYS A 235 -4.37 -4.70 -22.80
C LYS A 235 -5.18 -3.89 -21.78
N TYR A 236 -5.56 -4.49 -20.65
CA TYR A 236 -6.41 -3.85 -19.66
C TYR A 236 -5.72 -3.81 -18.31
N CYS A 237 -5.98 -2.75 -17.55
CA CYS A 237 -5.57 -2.58 -16.16
C CYS A 237 -6.80 -2.48 -15.27
N ILE A 238 -6.88 -3.34 -14.25
CA ILE A 238 -7.92 -3.31 -13.23
C ILE A 238 -7.32 -2.62 -12.00
N VAL A 239 -7.82 -1.44 -11.68
CA VAL A 239 -7.33 -0.64 -10.55
C VAL A 239 -8.28 -0.85 -9.37
N MET A 240 -7.70 -1.24 -8.24
CA MET A 240 -8.42 -1.41 -6.97
C MET A 240 -7.91 -0.36 -6.00
N ALA A 241 -8.82 0.37 -5.37
CA ALA A 241 -8.48 1.30 -4.31
C ALA A 241 -9.20 0.89 -3.02
N ASP A 242 -8.45 0.92 -1.94
CA ASP A 242 -8.94 0.80 -0.57
C ASP A 242 -8.69 2.11 0.15
N LYS A 243 -9.56 2.45 1.09
CA LYS A 243 -9.44 3.66 1.87
C LYS A 243 -8.61 3.35 3.12
N CYS A 244 -7.61 4.19 3.37
CA CYS A 244 -6.96 4.18 4.68
C CYS A 244 -8.01 4.52 5.74
N ASP A 245 -8.14 3.67 6.76
CA ASP A 245 -9.16 3.84 7.79
C ASP A 245 -9.07 5.23 8.43
N THR A 246 -10.09 6.06 8.19
CA THR A 246 -10.14 7.44 8.67
C THR A 246 -10.24 7.51 10.18
N ASP A 247 -10.89 6.53 10.82
CA ASP A 247 -11.06 6.55 12.26
C ASP A 247 -9.73 6.22 12.95
N THR A 248 -9.00 5.23 12.42
CA THR A 248 -7.61 4.99 12.80
C THR A 248 -6.72 6.21 12.53
N LEU A 249 -6.78 6.81 11.33
CA LEU A 249 -5.94 7.97 11.00
C LEU A 249 -6.22 9.19 11.89
N ASN A 250 -7.47 9.45 12.23
CA ASN A 250 -7.87 10.56 13.10
C ASN A 250 -7.51 10.32 14.57
N ALA A 251 -7.49 9.06 15.00
CA ALA A 251 -7.30 8.70 16.39
C ALA A 251 -5.85 8.35 16.76
N LEU A 252 -4.96 8.22 15.76
CA LEU A 252 -3.53 8.05 15.95
C LEU A 252 -2.80 9.39 15.86
N THR A 253 -1.72 9.52 16.63
CA THR A 253 -0.81 10.68 16.58
C THR A 253 0.63 10.20 16.54
N GLY A 254 1.52 11.00 15.99
CA GLY A 254 2.95 10.67 15.96
C GLY A 254 3.25 9.38 15.17
N PRO A 255 4.23 8.56 15.60
CA PRO A 255 4.72 7.41 14.83
C PRO A 255 3.68 6.34 14.47
N LEU A 256 2.58 6.27 15.21
CA LEU A 256 1.51 5.29 14.95
C LEU A 256 0.67 5.65 13.72
N VAL A 257 0.57 6.94 13.35
CA VAL A 257 -0.11 7.34 12.10
C VAL A 257 0.57 6.66 10.91
N GLU A 258 1.89 6.64 10.89
CA GLU A 258 2.70 5.97 9.87
C GLU A 258 2.42 4.45 9.83
N ALA A 259 2.20 3.82 10.99
CA ALA A 259 1.91 2.38 11.07
C ALA A 259 0.59 2.00 10.38
N SER A 260 -0.44 2.85 10.47
CA SER A 260 -1.72 2.60 9.80
C SER A 260 -1.61 2.61 8.28
N ALA A 261 -0.84 3.56 7.73
CA ALA A 261 -0.54 3.61 6.30
C ALA A 261 0.25 2.36 5.84
N LYS A 262 1.23 1.91 6.63
CA LYS A 262 2.02 0.70 6.34
C LYS A 262 1.15 -0.55 6.24
N ILE A 263 0.18 -0.72 7.14
CA ILE A 263 -0.76 -1.85 7.08
C ILE A 263 -1.57 -1.80 5.79
N ALA A 264 -2.11 -0.63 5.42
CA ALA A 264 -2.88 -0.47 4.18
C ALA A 264 -2.03 -0.85 2.94
N CYS A 265 -0.75 -0.44 2.89
CA CYS A 265 0.16 -0.84 1.82
C CYS A 265 0.35 -2.36 1.73
N SER A 266 0.51 -3.06 2.86
CA SER A 266 0.60 -4.54 2.84
C SER A 266 -0.69 -5.20 2.33
N GLN A 267 -1.86 -4.63 2.63
CA GLN A 267 -3.13 -5.17 2.17
C GLN A 267 -3.27 -5.09 0.64
N SER A 268 -2.64 -4.10 0.02
CA SER A 268 -2.59 -3.94 -1.43
C SER A 268 -1.83 -5.05 -2.17
N ASP A 269 -1.08 -5.93 -1.50
CA ASP A 269 -0.42 -7.05 -2.16
C ASP A 269 -1.30 -8.30 -2.34
N PHE A 270 -2.37 -8.44 -1.55
CA PHE A 270 -3.15 -9.69 -1.53
C PHE A 270 -4.28 -9.72 -2.56
N ALA A 271 -5.16 -8.70 -2.53
CA ALA A 271 -6.33 -8.66 -3.40
C ALA A 271 -5.97 -8.76 -4.90
N PRO A 272 -4.91 -8.10 -5.40
CA PRO A 272 -4.49 -8.26 -6.79
C PRO A 272 -4.04 -9.68 -7.14
N HIS A 273 -3.33 -10.38 -6.25
CA HIS A 273 -2.92 -11.77 -6.50
C HIS A 273 -4.09 -12.75 -6.48
N TYR A 274 -5.10 -12.52 -5.62
CA TYR A 274 -6.34 -13.29 -5.70
C TYR A 274 -7.04 -13.07 -7.04
N LEU A 275 -7.17 -11.81 -7.47
CA LEU A 275 -7.81 -11.50 -8.74
C LEU A 275 -7.02 -12.07 -9.93
N GLU A 276 -5.70 -11.94 -9.93
CA GLU A 276 -4.81 -12.55 -10.92
C GLU A 276 -5.08 -14.05 -11.05
N SER A 277 -5.09 -14.75 -9.91
CA SER A 277 -5.30 -16.21 -9.88
C SER A 277 -6.68 -16.61 -10.40
N ILE A 278 -7.72 -15.81 -10.11
CA ILE A 278 -9.07 -16.02 -10.63
C ILE A 278 -9.11 -15.80 -12.14
N ILE A 279 -8.56 -14.69 -12.65
CA ILE A 279 -8.56 -14.39 -14.09
C ILE A 279 -7.84 -15.49 -14.86
N ARG A 280 -6.70 -15.95 -14.35
CA ARG A 280 -5.94 -17.10 -14.91
C ARG A 280 -6.76 -18.39 -14.87
N SER A 281 -7.46 -18.65 -13.77
CA SER A 281 -8.37 -19.80 -13.65
C SER A 281 -9.61 -19.71 -14.57
N LEU A 282 -9.96 -18.53 -15.06
CA LEU A 282 -10.99 -18.31 -16.09
C LEU A 282 -10.44 -18.43 -17.53
N GLY A 283 -9.15 -18.76 -17.68
CA GLY A 283 -8.49 -18.99 -18.95
C GLY A 283 -7.97 -17.74 -19.66
N HIS A 284 -7.76 -16.65 -18.90
CA HIS A 284 -7.18 -15.40 -19.42
C HIS A 284 -5.83 -15.11 -18.76
N ASP A 285 -4.86 -14.58 -19.52
CA ASP A 285 -3.58 -14.19 -18.92
C ASP A 285 -3.74 -12.91 -18.07
N ALA A 286 -3.09 -12.88 -16.91
CA ALA A 286 -3.07 -11.75 -16.00
C ALA A 286 -1.81 -11.78 -15.13
N LYS A 287 -1.38 -10.58 -14.71
CA LYS A 287 -0.33 -10.34 -13.72
C LYS A 287 -0.79 -9.27 -12.75
N ALA A 288 -0.64 -9.51 -11.45
CA ALA A 288 -0.83 -8.48 -10.46
C ALA A 288 0.32 -7.44 -10.53
N ASN A 289 -0.03 -6.16 -10.43
CA ASN A 289 0.91 -5.07 -10.20
C ASN A 289 0.76 -4.61 -8.75
N ILE A 290 1.42 -5.34 -7.86
CA ILE A 290 1.35 -5.10 -6.42
C ILE A 290 2.47 -4.16 -5.95
N PHE A 291 2.39 -3.73 -4.70
CA PHE A 291 3.35 -2.77 -4.15
C PHE A 291 4.78 -3.33 -4.17
N SER A 292 4.96 -4.63 -3.92
CA SER A 292 6.27 -5.30 -3.98
C SER A 292 6.75 -5.67 -5.39
N ASP A 293 5.89 -5.68 -6.41
CA ASP A 293 6.20 -6.07 -7.80
C ASP A 293 5.47 -5.17 -8.82
N THR A 294 5.73 -3.87 -8.72
CA THR A 294 5.10 -2.88 -9.61
C THR A 294 5.90 -2.63 -10.89
N ASP A 295 5.21 -2.65 -12.03
CA ASP A 295 5.74 -2.22 -13.33
C ASP A 295 5.33 -0.78 -13.68
N ILE A 296 4.39 -0.22 -12.93
CA ILE A 296 3.69 1.02 -13.27
C ILE A 296 3.73 2.03 -12.12
N MET A 297 3.57 3.30 -12.49
CA MET A 297 3.11 4.33 -11.58
C MET A 297 1.58 4.21 -11.53
N ASP A 298 1.04 3.82 -10.38
CA ASP A 298 -0.38 3.49 -10.17
C ASP A 298 -1.33 4.69 -10.37
N THR A 299 -0.91 5.87 -9.93
CA THR A 299 -1.77 7.06 -9.86
C THR A 299 -2.33 7.47 -11.24
N PRO A 300 -1.53 7.57 -12.33
CA PRO A 300 -2.06 7.79 -13.68
C PRO A 300 -3.09 6.75 -14.14
N PHE A 301 -2.96 5.48 -13.73
CA PHE A 301 -3.94 4.44 -14.07
C PHE A 301 -5.22 4.60 -13.27
N ALA A 302 -5.14 4.99 -11.99
CA ALA A 302 -6.32 5.33 -11.20
C ALA A 302 -7.12 6.47 -11.84
N VAL A 303 -6.44 7.52 -12.32
CA VAL A 303 -7.08 8.62 -13.05
C VAL A 303 -7.75 8.13 -14.32
N LYS A 304 -7.04 7.36 -15.15
CA LYS A 304 -7.59 6.81 -16.40
C LYS A 304 -8.76 5.85 -16.16
N ALA A 305 -8.74 5.13 -15.04
CA ALA A 305 -9.82 4.23 -14.63
C ALA A 305 -11.01 4.96 -13.97
N GLY A 306 -10.93 6.29 -13.82
CA GLY A 306 -12.00 7.15 -13.32
C GLY A 306 -12.14 7.15 -11.79
N LEU A 307 -11.05 6.90 -11.06
CA LEU A 307 -11.06 6.83 -9.59
C LEU A 307 -10.57 8.13 -8.91
N GLY A 308 -9.99 9.08 -9.66
CA GLY A 308 -9.46 10.35 -9.13
C GLY A 308 -8.95 11.27 -10.20
#